data_AF-R6XUW9-F1
#
_entry.id   AF-R6XUW9-F1
#
_cell.length_a   1.000
_cell.length_b   1.000
_cell.length_c   1.000
_cell.angle_alpha   90.00
_cell.angle_beta   90.00
_cell.angle_gamma   90.00
#
_symmetry.space_group_name_H-M   'P 1'
#
loop_
_entity.id
_entity.type
_entity.pdbx_description
1 polymer ?
#
loop_
_entity_poly.entity_id
_entity_poly.type
_entity_poly.pdbx_seq_one_letter_code
_entity_poly.pdbx_strand_id
1 'polypeptide(L)'
;MKLLEKTRKINKLLQKGDKVEFNAIAQLLRDVIEANTYIVGRKGGVKGYALIHEFECDIMREQVLDDMRFPEDYLSFIMSVKETLANIPHQNQNCSFVADTKCIFNGKMTTVVPIYGNGERLGTLIVAKYDAEFNDDDLLLAEYAATVLGVEILHDREAVVSEEIRKKATVQVAFSTLSYSELEAIVNIMGELHGNEGLLVASKIADRVGITRSVIVNALRKFESAGLIETKSLGMKGTYIRVLNPMLFEELKKRS
;
A
#
# COMPACT_ATOMS: atom_id res chain seq x y z
N MET A 1 19.44 -7.02 -26.10
CA MET A 1 18.38 -6.13 -26.64
C MET A 1 18.95 -4.75 -26.87
N LYS A 2 18.45 -3.98 -27.86
CA LYS A 2 18.87 -2.58 -28.00
C LYS A 2 18.27 -1.72 -26.88
N LEU A 3 18.96 -0.65 -26.47
CA LEU A 3 18.49 0.27 -25.42
C LEU A 3 17.05 0.77 -25.65
N LEU A 4 16.71 1.12 -26.89
CA LEU A 4 15.37 1.57 -27.27
C LEU A 4 14.27 0.52 -27.00
N GLU A 5 14.58 -0.77 -27.16
CA GLU A 5 13.61 -1.84 -26.88
C GLU A 5 13.43 -2.03 -25.37
N LYS A 6 14.53 -1.90 -24.62
CA LYS A 6 14.56 -1.91 -23.16
C LYS A 6 13.70 -0.77 -22.59
N THR A 7 13.84 0.46 -23.09
CA THR A 7 13.01 1.61 -22.66
C THR A 7 11.54 1.46 -23.05
N ARG A 8 11.24 0.90 -24.24
CA ARG A 8 9.85 0.60 -24.65
C ARG A 8 9.18 -0.43 -23.74
N LYS A 9 9.93 -1.42 -23.24
CA LYS A 9 9.40 -2.38 -22.25
C LYS A 9 9.00 -1.68 -20.96
N ILE A 10 9.86 -0.81 -20.41
CA ILE A 10 9.56 -0.03 -19.20
C ILE A 10 8.33 0.86 -19.41
N ASN A 11 8.23 1.54 -20.56
CA ASN A 11 7.06 2.38 -20.90
C ASN A 11 5.73 1.63 -20.84
N LYS A 12 5.71 0.35 -21.22
CA LYS A 12 4.48 -0.45 -21.20
C LYS A 12 3.92 -0.65 -19.79
N LEU A 13 4.73 -0.45 -18.73
CA LEU A 13 4.23 -0.46 -17.36
C LEU A 13 3.23 0.68 -17.13
N LEU A 14 3.56 1.89 -17.59
CA LEU A 14 2.69 3.08 -17.46
C LEU A 14 1.44 3.01 -18.35
N GLN A 15 1.43 2.14 -19.36
CA GLN A 15 0.32 2.04 -20.31
C GLN A 15 -0.78 1.08 -19.85
N LYS A 16 -0.52 0.27 -18.83
CA LYS A 16 -1.54 -0.60 -18.24
C LYS A 16 -2.39 0.26 -17.30
N GLY A 17 -3.68 0.38 -17.58
CA GLY A 17 -4.63 1.15 -16.76
C GLY A 17 -5.02 0.48 -15.43
N ASP A 18 -4.52 -0.73 -15.19
CA ASP A 18 -4.74 -1.48 -13.95
C ASP A 18 -3.59 -1.28 -12.97
N LYS A 19 -3.89 -1.40 -11.67
CA LYS A 19 -2.90 -1.32 -10.60
C LYS A 19 -1.72 -2.27 -10.87
N VAL A 20 -0.52 -1.72 -11.03
CA VAL A 20 0.67 -2.53 -11.32
C VAL A 20 1.30 -3.00 -10.01
N GLU A 21 1.45 -4.31 -9.85
CA GLU A 21 2.15 -4.86 -8.70
C GLU A 21 3.65 -4.60 -8.77
N PHE A 22 4.24 -4.13 -7.66
CA PHE A 22 5.68 -3.85 -7.57
C PHE A 22 6.56 -5.06 -7.92
N ASN A 23 6.11 -6.29 -7.64
CA ASN A 23 6.83 -7.51 -8.03
C ASN A 23 6.92 -7.66 -9.56
N ALA A 24 5.84 -7.37 -10.28
CA ALA A 24 5.84 -7.41 -11.75
C ALA A 24 6.78 -6.34 -12.34
N ILE A 25 6.85 -5.17 -11.70
CA ILE A 25 7.81 -4.12 -12.08
C ILE A 25 9.23 -4.61 -11.83
N ALA A 26 9.52 -5.14 -10.64
CA ALA A 26 10.86 -5.64 -10.30
C ALA A 26 11.33 -6.73 -11.27
N GLN A 27 10.45 -7.66 -11.66
CA GLN A 27 10.74 -8.70 -12.66
C GLN A 27 11.08 -8.11 -14.02
N LEU A 28 10.32 -7.12 -14.48
CA LEU A 28 10.61 -6.45 -15.74
C LEU A 28 11.97 -5.74 -15.70
N LEU A 29 12.25 -5.04 -14.60
CA LEU A 29 13.51 -4.32 -14.42
C LEU A 29 14.70 -5.28 -14.35
N ARG A 30 14.55 -6.41 -13.67
CA ARG A 30 15.55 -7.49 -13.66
C ARG A 30 15.88 -7.94 -15.08
N ASP A 31 14.87 -8.19 -15.92
CA ASP A 31 15.07 -8.68 -17.28
C ASP A 31 15.64 -7.61 -18.22
N VAL A 32 15.34 -6.34 -17.95
CA VAL A 32 15.77 -5.21 -18.79
C VAL A 32 17.17 -4.74 -18.43
N ILE A 33 17.47 -4.59 -17.14
CA ILE A 33 18.78 -4.14 -16.63
C ILE A 33 19.75 -5.32 -16.54
N GLU A 34 19.23 -6.55 -16.50
CA GLU A 34 20.01 -7.77 -16.28
C GLU A 34 20.74 -7.69 -14.92
N ALA A 35 19.98 -7.33 -13.88
CA ALA A 35 20.45 -7.23 -12.49
C ALA A 35 19.40 -7.71 -11.47
N ASN A 36 19.84 -8.16 -10.29
CA ASN A 36 18.95 -8.31 -9.13
C ASN A 36 18.34 -6.94 -8.83
N THR A 37 17.03 -6.90 -8.60
CA THR A 37 16.29 -5.64 -8.45
C THR A 37 15.49 -5.65 -7.16
N TYR A 38 15.55 -4.55 -6.41
CA TYR A 38 14.82 -4.34 -5.17
C TYR A 38 14.17 -2.95 -5.15
N ILE A 39 12.87 -2.90 -4.89
CA ILE A 39 12.11 -1.65 -4.73
C ILE A 39 11.83 -1.48 -3.23
N VAL A 40 12.44 -0.47 -2.63
CA VAL A 40 12.42 -0.25 -1.18
C VAL A 40 11.65 1.02 -0.86
N GLY A 41 10.68 0.93 0.05
CA GLY A 41 9.97 2.11 0.55
C GLY A 41 10.80 2.91 1.55
N ARG A 42 10.39 4.16 1.84
CA ARG A 42 11.09 5.06 2.78
C ARG A 42 11.35 4.50 4.18
N LYS A 43 10.53 3.53 4.61
CA LYS A 43 10.60 2.89 5.94
C LYS A 43 11.34 1.54 5.89
N GLY A 44 12.06 1.24 4.81
CA GLY A 44 12.84 0.02 4.62
C GLY A 44 12.06 -1.20 4.13
N GLY A 45 10.72 -1.16 4.14
CA GLY A 45 9.91 -2.26 3.62
C GLY A 45 10.15 -2.50 2.13
N VAL A 46 10.45 -3.74 1.76
CA VAL A 46 10.60 -4.20 0.38
C VAL A 46 9.21 -4.28 -0.24
N LYS A 47 8.98 -3.49 -1.29
CA LYS A 47 7.69 -3.45 -2.00
C LYS A 47 7.63 -4.47 -3.12
N GLY A 48 8.76 -4.72 -3.75
CA GLY A 48 8.92 -5.83 -4.68
C GLY A 48 10.38 -6.07 -4.99
N TYR A 49 10.70 -7.29 -5.39
CA TYR A 49 12.04 -7.66 -5.78
C TYR A 49 12.01 -8.74 -6.87
N ALA A 50 13.12 -8.88 -7.58
CA ALA A 50 13.32 -9.95 -8.53
C ALA A 50 14.80 -10.29 -8.64
N LEU A 51 15.11 -11.59 -8.57
CA LEU A 51 16.47 -12.10 -8.59
C LEU A 51 16.76 -12.75 -9.94
N ILE A 52 17.95 -12.49 -10.46
CA ILE A 52 18.53 -13.23 -11.57
C ILE A 52 18.84 -14.64 -11.10
N HIS A 53 18.45 -15.63 -11.90
CA HIS A 53 18.61 -17.05 -11.61
C HIS A 53 18.08 -17.47 -10.22
N GLU A 54 17.13 -16.72 -9.66
CA GLU A 54 16.54 -16.93 -8.32
C GLU A 54 17.57 -16.95 -7.18
N PHE A 55 18.72 -16.31 -7.40
CA PHE A 55 19.89 -16.49 -6.56
C PHE A 55 20.29 -15.21 -5.82
N GLU A 56 20.56 -15.37 -4.52
CA GLU A 56 21.14 -14.36 -3.62
C GLU A 56 21.72 -15.10 -2.38
N CYS A 57 22.60 -14.46 -1.59
CA CYS A 57 23.17 -15.09 -0.40
C CYS A 57 22.16 -15.30 0.74
N ASP A 58 22.41 -16.30 1.59
CA ASP A 58 21.52 -16.66 2.70
C ASP A 58 21.27 -15.49 3.66
N ILE A 59 22.29 -14.67 3.94
CA ILE A 59 22.14 -13.48 4.78
C ILE A 59 21.09 -12.52 4.22
N MET A 60 21.10 -12.26 2.91
CA MET A 60 20.13 -11.37 2.29
C MET A 60 18.73 -12.01 2.24
N ARG A 61 18.64 -13.33 2.09
CA ARG A 61 17.36 -14.04 2.18
C ARG A 61 16.77 -13.92 3.58
N GLU A 62 17.51 -14.37 4.59
CA GLU A 62 17.06 -14.45 5.98
C GLU A 62 16.82 -13.07 6.60
N GLN A 63 17.73 -12.10 6.40
CA GLN A 63 17.65 -10.81 7.09
C GLN A 63 16.81 -9.76 6.37
N VAL A 64 16.44 -9.99 5.11
CA VAL A 64 15.77 -8.97 4.29
C VAL A 64 14.58 -9.51 3.52
N LEU A 65 14.72 -10.64 2.81
CA LEU A 65 13.63 -11.14 1.97
C LEU A 65 12.56 -11.89 2.76
N ASP A 66 12.93 -12.63 3.79
CA ASP A 66 11.97 -13.33 4.66
C ASP A 66 11.14 -12.32 5.47
N ASP A 67 11.80 -11.29 6.00
CA ASP A 67 11.16 -10.20 6.75
C ASP A 67 10.59 -9.08 5.86
N MET A 68 10.85 -9.13 4.55
CA MET A 68 10.48 -8.11 3.55
C MET A 68 10.87 -6.68 3.98
N ARG A 69 12.04 -6.51 4.61
CA ARG A 69 12.49 -5.23 5.16
C ARG A 69 14.01 -5.15 5.27
N PHE A 70 14.59 -4.03 4.87
CA PHE A 70 16.02 -3.75 5.06
C PHE A 70 16.36 -3.36 6.51
N PRO A 71 17.53 -3.76 7.04
CA PRO A 71 18.04 -3.33 8.34
C PRO A 71 18.18 -1.80 8.43
N GLU A 72 17.98 -1.24 9.63
CA GLU A 72 17.94 0.21 9.86
C GLU A 72 19.24 0.94 9.45
N ASP A 73 20.40 0.33 9.69
CA ASP A 73 21.69 0.92 9.31
C ASP A 73 21.82 1.05 7.78
N TYR A 74 21.44 -0.02 7.06
CA TYR A 74 21.46 -0.01 5.60
C TYR A 74 20.38 0.91 5.03
N LEU A 75 19.19 0.97 5.64
CA LEU A 75 18.14 1.92 5.29
C LEU A 75 18.63 3.37 5.42
N SER A 76 19.30 3.69 6.53
CA SER A 76 19.86 5.02 6.77
C SER A 76 20.86 5.40 5.68
N PHE A 77 21.73 4.47 5.27
CA PHE A 77 22.64 4.65 4.15
C PHE A 77 21.91 4.94 2.84
N ILE A 78 21.02 4.06 2.37
CA ILE A 78 20.36 4.23 1.06
C ILE A 78 19.45 5.46 1.00
N MET A 79 18.91 5.90 2.14
CA MET A 79 18.09 7.12 2.23
C MET A 79 18.93 8.39 2.24
N SER A 80 20.21 8.32 2.64
CA SER A 80 21.14 9.46 2.59
C SER A 80 21.59 9.81 1.17
N VAL A 81 21.58 8.83 0.25
CA VAL A 81 21.97 8.97 -1.16
C VAL A 81 20.96 9.86 -1.89
N LYS A 82 21.37 11.05 -2.36
CA LYS A 82 20.47 12.02 -3.03
C LYS A 82 20.45 11.92 -4.56
N GLU A 83 21.52 11.40 -5.13
CA GLU A 83 21.73 11.18 -6.57
C GLU A 83 22.16 9.73 -6.77
N THR A 84 22.03 9.20 -7.99
CA THR A 84 22.41 7.81 -8.29
C THR A 84 23.84 7.53 -7.87
N LEU A 85 24.01 6.56 -6.96
CA LEU A 85 25.31 6.08 -6.53
C LEU A 85 25.56 4.73 -7.19
N ALA A 86 26.33 4.76 -8.28
CA ALA A 86 26.59 3.61 -9.14
C ALA A 86 27.81 2.79 -8.70
N ASN A 87 27.81 1.50 -9.07
CA ASN A 87 28.96 0.61 -9.00
C ASN A 87 29.64 0.56 -7.62
N ILE A 88 28.85 0.59 -6.55
CA ILE A 88 29.32 0.46 -5.18
C ILE A 88 29.86 -0.97 -5.00
N PRO A 89 31.17 -1.15 -4.78
CA PRO A 89 31.73 -2.47 -4.50
C PRO A 89 31.49 -2.82 -3.03
N HIS A 90 31.56 -4.12 -2.71
CA HIS A 90 31.72 -4.54 -1.32
C HIS A 90 33.11 -4.12 -0.81
N GLN A 91 33.18 -3.08 0.03
CA GLN A 91 34.43 -2.66 0.66
C GLN A 91 35.07 -3.84 1.41
N ASN A 92 36.33 -4.16 1.07
CA ASN A 92 37.11 -5.26 1.65
C ASN A 92 36.41 -6.64 1.61
N GLN A 93 35.45 -6.82 0.69
CA GLN A 93 34.58 -8.01 0.62
C GLN A 93 33.80 -8.28 1.91
N ASN A 94 33.47 -7.27 2.71
CA ASN A 94 32.62 -7.45 3.88
C ASN A 94 31.13 -7.45 3.49
N CYS A 95 30.31 -8.17 4.25
CA CYS A 95 28.86 -8.17 4.09
C CYS A 95 28.27 -6.80 4.46
N SER A 96 27.28 -6.34 3.71
CA SER A 96 26.62 -5.04 3.95
C SER A 96 25.67 -5.03 5.15
N PHE A 97 25.31 -6.21 5.66
CA PHE A 97 24.33 -6.37 6.75
C PHE A 97 24.94 -6.92 8.04
N VAL A 98 25.99 -7.75 7.93
CA VAL A 98 26.61 -8.42 9.08
C VAL A 98 28.08 -8.03 9.16
N ALA A 99 28.44 -7.38 10.26
CA ALA A 99 29.83 -7.02 10.55
C ALA A 99 30.74 -8.27 10.56
N ASP A 100 32.00 -8.08 10.16
CA ASP A 100 33.05 -9.11 10.17
C ASP A 100 32.76 -10.39 9.36
N THR A 101 31.68 -10.39 8.57
CA THR A 101 31.34 -11.51 7.68
C THR A 101 31.80 -11.22 6.28
N LYS A 102 32.49 -12.18 5.64
CA LYS A 102 32.93 -12.04 4.25
C LYS A 102 31.77 -12.31 3.28
N CYS A 103 31.68 -11.47 2.26
CA CYS A 103 30.80 -11.67 1.14
C CYS A 103 31.32 -12.84 0.31
N ILE A 104 30.43 -13.81 0.02
CA ILE A 104 30.74 -14.95 -0.82
C ILE A 104 30.92 -14.57 -2.30
N PHE A 105 30.50 -13.36 -2.68
CA PHE A 105 30.60 -12.84 -4.04
C PHE A 105 31.78 -11.88 -4.17
N ASN A 106 32.79 -12.32 -4.93
CA ASN A 106 33.77 -11.39 -5.46
C ASN A 106 33.13 -10.61 -6.61
N GLY A 107 33.40 -9.30 -6.74
CA GLY A 107 32.89 -8.52 -7.87
C GLY A 107 31.39 -8.18 -7.88
N LYS A 108 30.67 -8.30 -6.74
CA LYS A 108 29.30 -7.77 -6.63
C LYS A 108 29.32 -6.24 -6.68
N MET A 109 28.64 -5.69 -7.68
CA MET A 109 28.44 -4.25 -7.86
C MET A 109 27.00 -3.89 -7.54
N THR A 110 26.81 -2.89 -6.67
CA THR A 110 25.49 -2.39 -6.29
C THR A 110 25.31 -0.95 -6.76
N THR A 111 24.17 -0.65 -7.34
CA THR A 111 23.77 0.72 -7.68
C THR A 111 22.52 1.09 -6.91
N VAL A 112 22.56 2.26 -6.26
CA VAL A 112 21.47 2.83 -5.46
C VAL A 112 20.89 4.02 -6.22
N VAL A 113 19.64 3.90 -6.64
CA VAL A 113 18.92 4.92 -7.40
C VAL A 113 17.76 5.48 -6.55
N PRO A 114 17.83 6.76 -6.16
CA PRO A 114 16.72 7.41 -5.46
C PRO A 114 15.43 7.46 -6.28
N ILE A 115 14.30 7.11 -5.66
CA ILE A 115 12.97 7.26 -6.28
C ILE A 115 12.34 8.54 -5.74
N TYR A 116 12.12 9.51 -6.62
CA TYR A 116 11.45 10.77 -6.32
C TYR A 116 10.10 10.88 -7.02
N GLY A 117 9.17 11.60 -6.41
CA GLY A 117 7.91 12.00 -7.04
C GLY A 117 7.35 13.25 -6.38
N ASN A 118 6.89 14.21 -7.19
CA ASN A 118 6.41 15.52 -6.73
C ASN A 118 7.37 16.24 -5.75
N GLY A 119 8.69 16.15 -6.00
CA GLY A 119 9.73 16.72 -5.13
C GLY A 119 9.99 15.99 -3.82
N GLU A 120 9.26 14.91 -3.51
CA GLU A 120 9.45 14.09 -2.31
C GLU A 120 10.25 12.82 -2.62
N ARG A 121 11.14 12.41 -1.69
CA ARG A 121 11.79 11.09 -1.73
C ARG A 121 10.78 10.00 -1.36
N LEU A 122 10.41 9.15 -2.31
CA LEU A 122 9.38 8.12 -2.16
C LEU A 122 9.93 6.73 -1.80
N GLY A 123 11.21 6.47 -2.11
CA GLY A 123 11.84 5.18 -1.86
C GLY A 123 13.18 5.07 -2.57
N THR A 124 13.67 3.85 -2.74
CA THR A 124 14.95 3.56 -3.38
C THR A 124 14.81 2.34 -4.28
N LEU A 125 15.33 2.45 -5.49
CA LEU A 125 15.57 1.31 -6.37
C LEU A 125 17.03 0.86 -6.15
N ILE A 126 17.23 -0.39 -5.78
CA ILE A 126 18.56 -0.98 -5.65
C ILE A 126 18.68 -2.04 -6.74
N VAL A 127 19.77 -1.95 -7.51
CA VAL A 127 20.12 -2.98 -8.49
C VAL A 127 21.51 -3.54 -8.21
N ALA A 128 21.67 -4.85 -8.35
CA ALA A 128 22.94 -5.52 -8.11
C ALA A 128 23.31 -6.49 -9.25
N LYS A 129 24.54 -6.37 -9.74
CA LYS A 129 25.16 -7.28 -10.71
C LYS A 129 26.31 -8.03 -10.05
N TYR A 130 26.63 -9.19 -10.58
CA TYR A 130 27.80 -9.99 -10.21
C TYR A 130 28.76 -9.97 -11.39
N ASP A 131 30.06 -9.76 -11.10
CA ASP A 131 31.15 -9.79 -12.08
C ASP A 131 31.00 -8.82 -13.28
N ALA A 132 30.17 -7.78 -13.13
CA ALA A 132 29.94 -6.76 -14.13
C ALA A 132 29.59 -5.41 -13.49
N GLU A 133 30.09 -4.34 -14.07
CA GLU A 133 29.71 -2.97 -13.73
C GLU A 133 28.46 -2.54 -14.51
N PHE A 134 27.73 -1.58 -13.95
CA PHE A 134 26.66 -0.85 -14.61
C PHE A 134 27.27 0.22 -15.50
N ASN A 135 26.97 0.15 -16.80
CA ASN A 135 27.35 1.17 -17.78
C ASN A 135 26.27 2.26 -17.91
N ASP A 136 26.52 3.28 -18.72
CA ASP A 136 25.59 4.40 -18.91
C ASP A 136 24.20 3.96 -19.41
N ASP A 137 24.12 2.94 -20.26
CA ASP A 137 22.85 2.39 -20.74
C ASP A 137 22.06 1.75 -19.58
N ASP A 138 22.72 1.02 -18.69
CA ASP A 138 22.10 0.43 -17.52
C ASP A 138 21.65 1.49 -16.51
N LEU A 139 22.49 2.51 -16.27
CA LEU A 139 22.18 3.62 -15.36
C LEU A 139 21.01 4.45 -15.88
N LEU A 140 20.97 4.73 -17.19
CA LEU A 140 19.84 5.40 -17.83
C LEU A 140 18.55 4.60 -17.63
N LEU A 141 18.58 3.27 -17.82
CA LEU A 141 17.41 2.42 -17.59
C LEU A 141 16.99 2.42 -16.12
N ALA A 142 17.94 2.40 -15.18
CA ALA A 142 17.66 2.40 -13.75
C ALA A 142 17.05 3.72 -13.28
N GLU A 143 17.56 4.87 -13.72
CA GLU A 143 17.00 6.20 -13.42
C GLU A 143 15.65 6.41 -14.09
N TYR A 144 15.51 5.97 -15.33
CA TYR A 144 14.24 6.00 -16.03
C TYR A 144 13.19 5.15 -15.31
N ALA A 145 13.56 3.95 -14.86
CA ALA A 145 12.72 3.09 -14.04
C ALA A 145 12.36 3.73 -12.70
N ALA A 146 13.30 4.37 -12.02
CA ALA A 146 13.04 5.08 -10.76
C ALA A 146 12.04 6.22 -10.96
N THR A 147 12.09 6.94 -12.07
CA THR A 147 11.11 7.98 -12.42
C THR A 147 9.72 7.38 -12.63
N VAL A 148 9.63 6.29 -13.39
CA VAL A 148 8.38 5.55 -13.64
C VAL A 148 7.77 5.01 -12.34
N LEU A 149 8.60 4.43 -11.47
CA LEU A 149 8.20 3.99 -10.13
C LEU A 149 7.68 5.14 -9.27
N GLY A 150 8.30 6.32 -9.37
CA GLY A 150 7.85 7.51 -8.66
C GLY A 150 6.43 7.91 -9.04
N VAL A 151 6.10 7.89 -10.34
CA VAL A 151 4.75 8.15 -10.84
C VAL A 151 3.76 7.10 -10.33
N GLU A 152 4.11 5.82 -10.40
CA GLU A 152 3.22 4.73 -9.96
C GLU A 152 2.94 4.80 -8.46
N ILE A 153 3.96 5.09 -7.64
CA ILE A 153 3.79 5.23 -6.18
C ILE A 153 2.86 6.39 -5.84
N LEU A 154 2.95 7.52 -6.57
CA LEU A 154 2.04 8.65 -6.37
C LEU A 154 0.61 8.29 -6.77
N HIS A 155 0.44 7.64 -7.92
CA HIS A 155 -0.87 7.18 -8.38
C HIS A 155 -1.53 6.22 -7.38
N ASP A 156 -0.77 5.26 -6.84
CA ASP A 156 -1.26 4.33 -5.82
C ASP A 156 -1.67 5.05 -4.52
N ARG A 157 -0.92 6.08 -4.09
CA ARG A 157 -1.28 6.90 -2.93
C ARG A 157 -2.56 7.70 -3.19
N GLU A 158 -2.69 8.33 -4.36
CA GLU A 158 -3.88 9.07 -4.75
C GLU A 158 -5.13 8.18 -4.80
N ALA A 159 -5.01 6.96 -5.33
CA ALA A 159 -6.10 5.99 -5.35
C ALA A 159 -6.58 5.63 -3.94
N VAL A 160 -5.65 5.41 -3.00
CA VAL A 160 -5.99 5.12 -1.58
C VAL A 160 -6.69 6.31 -0.93
N VAL A 161 -6.18 7.52 -1.12
CA VAL A 161 -6.79 8.75 -0.56
C VAL A 161 -8.16 9.00 -1.17
N SER A 162 -8.30 8.86 -2.49
CA SER A 162 -9.57 9.01 -3.21
C SER A 162 -10.62 8.00 -2.73
N GLU A 163 -10.22 6.75 -2.50
CA GLU A 163 -11.08 5.71 -1.92
C GLU A 163 -11.56 6.09 -0.52
N GLU A 164 -10.67 6.60 0.33
CA GLU A 164 -11.03 7.05 1.68
C GLU A 164 -12.00 8.24 1.64
N ILE A 165 -11.73 9.23 0.79
CA ILE A 165 -12.62 10.39 0.56
C ILE A 165 -13.98 9.90 0.07
N ARG A 166 -14.02 8.97 -0.88
CA ARG A 166 -15.27 8.40 -1.39
C ARG A 166 -16.06 7.71 -0.28
N LYS A 167 -15.41 6.88 0.53
CA LYS A 167 -16.03 6.21 1.69
C LYS A 167 -16.61 7.22 2.68
N LYS A 168 -15.88 8.31 2.99
CA LYS A 168 -16.37 9.39 3.86
C LYS A 168 -17.55 10.13 3.23
N ALA A 169 -17.47 10.47 1.94
CA ALA A 169 -18.54 11.15 1.23
C ALA A 169 -19.84 10.33 1.20
N THR A 170 -19.77 9.01 0.96
CA THR A 170 -20.95 8.13 1.02
C THR A 170 -21.62 8.18 2.39
N VAL A 171 -20.84 8.18 3.47
CA VAL A 171 -21.36 8.30 4.84
C VAL A 171 -22.04 9.65 5.06
N GLN A 172 -21.41 10.75 4.63
CA GLN A 172 -21.98 12.10 4.78
C GLN A 172 -23.27 12.31 4.00
N VAL A 173 -23.34 11.78 2.77
CA VAL A 173 -24.55 11.80 1.95
C VAL A 173 -25.66 10.98 2.62
N ALA A 174 -25.36 9.80 3.16
CA ALA A 174 -26.38 9.02 3.87
C ALA A 174 -26.93 9.79 5.09
N PHE A 175 -26.07 10.44 5.86
CA PHE A 175 -26.51 11.28 6.98
C PHE A 175 -27.42 12.43 6.56
N SER A 176 -27.13 13.10 5.44
CA SER A 176 -27.96 14.22 4.97
C SER A 176 -29.35 13.80 4.50
N THR A 177 -29.55 12.51 4.21
CA THR A 177 -30.89 11.96 3.88
C THR A 177 -31.74 11.61 5.10
N LEU A 178 -31.17 11.62 6.30
CA LEU A 178 -31.90 11.34 7.54
C LEU A 178 -32.63 12.59 8.04
N SER A 179 -33.86 12.41 8.51
CA SER A 179 -34.53 13.37 9.38
C SER A 179 -33.89 13.36 10.77
N TYR A 180 -34.17 14.39 11.57
CA TYR A 180 -33.62 14.51 12.93
C TYR A 180 -33.86 13.25 13.79
N SER A 181 -35.10 12.74 13.81
CA SER A 181 -35.44 11.53 14.59
C SER A 181 -34.79 10.26 14.03
N GLU A 182 -34.58 10.18 12.71
CA GLU A 182 -33.87 9.04 12.10
C GLU A 182 -32.36 9.10 12.42
N LEU A 183 -31.77 10.30 12.47
CA LEU A 183 -30.39 10.49 12.89
C LEU A 183 -30.19 10.06 14.34
N GLU A 184 -31.07 10.54 15.24
CA GLU A 184 -31.05 10.15 16.65
C GLU A 184 -31.21 8.63 16.83
N ALA A 185 -32.08 8.01 16.04
CA ALA A 185 -32.23 6.55 16.00
C ALA A 185 -30.91 5.87 15.62
N ILE A 186 -30.25 6.32 14.54
CA ILE A 186 -28.99 5.73 14.05
C ILE A 186 -27.86 5.88 15.07
N VAL A 187 -27.72 7.05 15.71
CA VAL A 187 -26.69 7.26 16.75
C VAL A 187 -26.87 6.25 17.89
N ASN A 188 -28.12 6.07 18.36
CA ASN A 188 -28.43 5.10 19.40
C ASN A 188 -28.21 3.64 18.96
N ILE A 189 -28.64 3.28 17.76
CA ILE A 189 -28.47 1.94 17.18
C ILE A 189 -26.98 1.59 17.09
N MET A 190 -26.17 2.49 16.55
CA MET A 190 -24.75 2.25 16.32
C MET A 190 -23.96 2.24 17.64
N GLY A 191 -24.39 3.02 18.64
CA GLY A 191 -23.83 2.97 19.98
C GLY A 191 -24.10 1.66 20.74
N GLU A 192 -25.11 0.87 20.33
CA GLU A 192 -25.37 -0.46 20.91
C GLU A 192 -24.56 -1.59 20.26
N LEU A 193 -23.93 -1.35 19.11
CA LEU A 193 -23.14 -2.37 18.45
C LEU A 193 -21.82 -2.60 19.19
N HIS A 194 -21.51 -3.86 19.47
CA HIS A 194 -20.23 -4.26 20.05
C HIS A 194 -19.19 -4.50 18.94
N GLY A 195 -18.75 -3.41 18.30
CA GLY A 195 -17.83 -3.45 17.15
C GLY A 195 -18.55 -3.20 15.83
N ASN A 196 -18.18 -3.93 14.77
CA ASN A 196 -18.72 -3.70 13.41
C ASN A 196 -20.00 -4.47 13.12
N GLU A 197 -20.51 -5.27 14.06
CA GLU A 197 -21.71 -6.08 13.88
C GLU A 197 -22.44 -6.30 15.20
N GLY A 198 -23.72 -6.64 15.12
CA GLY A 198 -24.52 -6.90 16.32
C GLY A 198 -25.98 -7.22 16.04
N LEU A 199 -26.66 -7.69 17.08
CA LEU A 199 -28.09 -7.97 17.05
C LEU A 199 -28.87 -6.83 17.67
N LEU A 200 -29.82 -6.27 16.92
CA LEU A 200 -30.65 -5.15 17.34
C LEU A 200 -32.09 -5.59 17.58
N VAL A 201 -32.69 -5.16 18.69
CA VAL A 201 -34.13 -5.29 18.92
C VAL A 201 -34.78 -3.91 18.81
N ALA A 202 -35.37 -3.60 17.65
CA ALA A 202 -35.92 -2.27 17.34
C ALA A 202 -36.94 -1.76 18.37
N SER A 203 -37.73 -2.64 18.99
CA SER A 203 -38.67 -2.24 20.04
C SER A 203 -37.99 -1.67 21.27
N LYS A 204 -36.85 -2.26 21.69
CA LYS A 204 -36.10 -1.83 22.87
C LYS A 204 -35.52 -0.42 22.69
N ILE A 205 -35.05 -0.11 21.49
CA ILE A 205 -34.54 1.22 21.15
C ILE A 205 -35.68 2.23 21.03
N ALA A 206 -36.79 1.86 20.38
CA ALA A 206 -37.97 2.70 20.25
C ALA A 206 -38.48 3.17 21.62
N ASP A 207 -38.62 2.24 22.57
CA ASP A 207 -39.13 2.53 23.91
C ASP A 207 -38.15 3.39 24.73
N ARG A 208 -36.83 3.21 24.56
CA ARG A 208 -35.82 3.99 25.29
C ARG A 208 -35.68 5.42 24.77
N VAL A 209 -35.65 5.59 23.46
CA VAL A 209 -35.41 6.90 22.81
C VAL A 209 -36.72 7.68 22.63
N GLY A 210 -37.88 7.02 22.83
CA GLY A 210 -39.19 7.67 22.68
C GLY A 210 -39.59 7.92 21.22
N ILE A 211 -39.14 7.07 20.30
CA ILE A 211 -39.43 7.16 18.86
C ILE A 211 -40.23 5.96 18.38
N THR A 212 -40.92 6.09 17.24
CA THR A 212 -41.68 4.98 16.67
C THR A 212 -40.75 3.96 15.98
N ARG A 213 -41.14 2.67 15.99
CA ARG A 213 -40.38 1.62 15.29
C ARG A 213 -40.21 1.89 13.78
N SER A 214 -41.14 2.61 13.15
CA SER A 214 -41.05 2.98 11.74
C SER A 214 -39.89 3.93 11.46
N VAL A 215 -39.54 4.83 12.39
CA VAL A 215 -38.37 5.72 12.27
C VAL A 215 -37.08 4.89 12.23
N ILE A 216 -36.94 3.91 13.12
CA ILE A 216 -35.79 3.00 13.16
C ILE A 216 -35.66 2.22 11.84
N VAL A 217 -36.75 1.61 11.39
CA VAL A 217 -36.74 0.80 10.16
C VAL A 217 -36.39 1.66 8.93
N ASN A 218 -36.93 2.87 8.84
CA ASN A 218 -36.63 3.78 7.74
C ASN A 218 -35.16 4.24 7.75
N ALA A 219 -34.61 4.56 8.93
CA ALA A 219 -33.22 4.96 9.06
C ALA A 219 -32.27 3.83 8.64
N LEU A 220 -32.52 2.60 9.11
CA LEU A 220 -31.76 1.40 8.70
C LEU A 220 -31.85 1.16 7.19
N ARG A 221 -33.05 1.30 6.60
CA ARG A 221 -33.25 1.12 5.15
C ARG A 221 -32.46 2.14 4.33
N LYS A 222 -32.40 3.40 4.77
CA LYS A 222 -31.60 4.45 4.09
C LYS A 222 -30.10 4.10 4.11
N PHE A 223 -29.60 3.60 5.24
CA PHE A 223 -28.19 3.23 5.40
C PHE A 223 -27.82 1.96 4.63
N GLU A 224 -28.72 0.99 4.59
CA GLU A 224 -28.58 -0.22 3.76
C GLU A 224 -28.59 0.15 2.27
N SER A 225 -29.50 1.04 1.85
CA SER A 225 -29.56 1.54 0.47
C SER A 225 -28.31 2.32 0.07
N ALA A 226 -27.65 3.00 1.01
CA ALA A 226 -26.38 3.69 0.80
C ALA A 226 -25.15 2.75 0.85
N GLY A 227 -25.36 1.45 1.07
CA GLY A 227 -24.28 0.46 1.17
C GLY A 227 -23.40 0.63 2.42
N LEU A 228 -23.89 1.31 3.46
CA LEU A 228 -23.14 1.52 4.70
C LEU A 228 -23.26 0.36 5.67
N ILE A 229 -24.40 -0.32 5.65
CA ILE A 229 -24.72 -1.46 6.49
C ILE A 229 -25.41 -2.55 5.66
N GLU A 230 -25.40 -3.76 6.21
CA GLU A 230 -26.21 -4.88 5.76
C GLU A 230 -27.14 -5.28 6.91
N THR A 231 -28.42 -5.53 6.62
CA THR A 231 -29.38 -5.97 7.62
C THR A 231 -29.92 -7.36 7.31
N LYS A 232 -30.12 -8.18 8.35
CA LYS A 232 -30.75 -9.49 8.25
C LYS A 232 -31.80 -9.65 9.34
N SER A 233 -33.06 -9.74 8.93
CA SER A 233 -34.17 -9.99 9.86
C SER A 233 -34.08 -11.41 10.43
N LEU A 234 -34.15 -11.54 11.76
CA LEU A 234 -34.26 -12.80 12.50
C LEU A 234 -35.65 -12.96 13.13
N GLY A 235 -36.65 -12.25 12.60
CA GLY A 235 -38.02 -12.25 13.11
C GLY A 235 -38.08 -11.69 14.54
N MET A 236 -38.68 -12.45 15.46
CA MET A 236 -38.87 -12.02 16.85
C MET A 236 -37.57 -11.85 17.63
N LYS A 237 -36.45 -12.42 17.15
CA LYS A 237 -35.13 -12.28 17.78
C LYS A 237 -34.47 -10.92 17.50
N GLY A 238 -35.01 -10.14 16.56
CA GLY A 238 -34.47 -8.85 16.15
C GLY A 238 -33.86 -8.86 14.76
N THR A 239 -33.04 -7.87 14.48
CA THR A 239 -32.36 -7.65 13.20
C THR A 239 -30.86 -7.67 13.43
N TYR A 240 -30.15 -8.56 12.76
CA TYR A 240 -28.70 -8.53 12.72
C TYR A 240 -28.23 -7.43 11.77
N ILE A 241 -27.24 -6.66 12.20
CA ILE A 241 -26.67 -5.53 11.44
C ILE A 241 -25.17 -5.74 11.34
N ARG A 242 -24.62 -5.51 10.14
CA ARG A 242 -23.18 -5.51 9.87
C ARG A 242 -22.79 -4.21 9.18
N VAL A 243 -21.80 -3.51 9.70
CA VAL A 243 -21.26 -2.28 9.12
C VAL A 243 -20.30 -2.63 7.99
N LEU A 244 -20.56 -2.09 6.80
CA LEU A 244 -19.77 -2.31 5.60
C LEU A 244 -18.73 -1.20 5.39
N ASN A 245 -19.05 0.03 5.77
CA ASN A 245 -18.16 1.18 5.61
C ASN A 245 -17.42 1.49 6.93
N PRO A 246 -16.08 1.35 6.99
CA PRO A 246 -15.31 1.58 8.21
C PRO A 246 -15.32 3.04 8.67
N MET A 247 -15.63 3.99 7.78
CA MET A 247 -15.68 5.43 8.10
C MET A 247 -16.93 5.82 8.89
N LEU A 248 -17.92 4.91 9.01
CA LEU A 248 -19.19 5.21 9.64
C LEU A 248 -19.05 5.63 11.11
N PHE A 249 -18.31 4.85 11.92
CA PHE A 249 -18.12 5.16 13.34
C PHE A 249 -17.31 6.43 13.58
N GLU A 250 -16.35 6.74 12.70
CA GLU A 250 -15.59 8.00 12.77
C GLU A 250 -16.52 9.20 12.56
N GLU A 251 -17.36 9.17 11.52
CA GLU A 251 -18.29 10.26 11.23
C GLU A 251 -19.42 10.38 12.27
N LEU A 252 -19.85 9.27 12.89
CA LEU A 252 -20.81 9.29 13.99
C LEU A 252 -20.28 10.07 15.20
N LYS A 253 -19.01 9.88 15.58
CA LYS A 253 -18.39 10.57 16.72
C LYS A 253 -18.34 12.09 16.56
N LYS A 254 -18.35 12.60 15.32
CA LYS A 254 -18.38 14.05 15.05
C LYS A 254 -19.77 14.66 15.26
N ARG A 255 -20.80 13.83 15.39
CA ARG A 255 -22.22 14.22 15.45
C ARG A 255 -22.90 13.84 16.77
N SER A 256 -22.21 13.10 17.63
CA SER A 256 -22.60 12.75 19.00
C SER A 256 -22.18 13.79 20.01
#